data_AF-A0A8T3WB93-F1
#
_entry.id   AF-A0A8T3WB93-F1
#
_cell.length_a   1.000
_cell.length_b   1.000
_cell.length_c   1.000
_cell.angle_alpha   90.00
_cell.angle_beta   90.00
_cell.angle_gamma   90.00
#
_symmetry.space_group_name_H-M   'P 1'
#
loop_
_entity.id
_entity.type
_entity.pdbx_description
1 polymer ?
#
loop_
_entity_poly.entity_id
_entity_poly.type
_entity_poly.pdbx_seq_one_letter_code
_entity_poly.pdbx_strand_id
1 'polypeptide(L)'
;MKKNPTIFIEHILDNLKNIESFTKGLSKNELTKNKLKQYAIIRAIEVIGEAVKNLPSDFRNEHSYIPWIKIAGMRDKLMHHYFGINLETVWKVIIEDLPDLKEKIIKIRGELKKGGD
;
A
#
# COMPACT_ATOMS: atom_id res chain seq x y z
N MET A 1 23.82 3.87 7.66
CA MET A 1 23.25 2.52 7.91
C MET A 1 22.41 2.10 6.72
N LYS A 2 22.57 0.88 6.20
CA LYS A 2 21.70 0.33 5.15
C LYS A 2 20.34 0.01 5.78
N LYS A 3 19.27 0.54 5.23
CA LYS A 3 17.89 0.29 5.69
C LYS A 3 17.56 -1.18 5.49
N ASN A 4 17.01 -1.86 6.51
CA ASN A 4 16.63 -3.27 6.41
C ASN A 4 15.29 -3.38 5.66
N PRO A 5 15.25 -4.00 4.45
CA PRO A 5 14.02 -4.15 3.66
C PRO A 5 12.89 -4.85 4.40
N THR A 6 13.21 -5.81 5.27
CA THR A 6 12.22 -6.61 6.02
C THR A 6 11.27 -5.73 6.82
N ILE A 7 11.77 -4.68 7.48
CA ILE A 7 10.94 -3.78 8.28
C ILE A 7 9.90 -3.09 7.40
N PHE A 8 10.30 -2.58 6.24
CA PHE A 8 9.38 -1.89 5.32
C PHE A 8 8.40 -2.85 4.67
N ILE A 9 8.83 -4.06 4.34
CA ILE A 9 7.96 -5.12 3.80
C ILE A 9 6.87 -5.50 4.81
N GLU A 10 7.20 -5.69 6.09
CA GLU A 10 6.19 -5.94 7.11
C GLU A 10 5.25 -4.75 7.30
N HIS A 11 5.78 -3.51 7.30
CA HIS A 11 4.94 -2.31 7.37
C HIS A 11 3.95 -2.21 6.21
N ILE A 12 4.37 -2.57 4.98
CA ILE A 12 3.48 -2.62 3.82
C ILE A 12 2.39 -3.67 4.04
N LEU A 13 2.75 -4.87 4.48
CA LEU A 13 1.79 -5.96 4.71
C LEU A 13 0.77 -5.63 5.80
N ASP A 14 1.20 -5.03 6.89
CA ASP A 14 0.30 -4.68 7.98
C ASP A 14 -0.72 -3.61 7.57
N ASN A 15 -0.30 -2.63 6.78
CA ASN A 15 -1.22 -1.63 6.24
C ASN A 15 -2.17 -2.21 5.17
N LEU A 16 -1.70 -3.16 4.36
CA LEU A 16 -2.58 -3.91 3.46
C LEU A 16 -3.65 -4.69 4.22
N LYS A 17 -3.28 -5.42 5.29
CA LYS A 17 -4.23 -6.13 6.17
C LYS A 17 -5.21 -5.18 6.85
N ASN A 18 -4.74 -4.01 7.30
CA ASN A 18 -5.60 -2.99 7.90
C ASN A 18 -6.66 -2.51 6.90
N ILE A 19 -6.25 -2.20 5.66
CA ILE A 19 -7.18 -1.78 4.61
C ILE A 19 -8.24 -2.85 4.36
N GLU A 20 -7.82 -4.12 4.20
CA GLU A 20 -8.75 -5.25 4.03
C GLU A 20 -9.73 -5.38 5.20
N SER A 21 -9.25 -5.20 6.45
CA SER A 21 -10.10 -5.23 7.63
C SER A 21 -11.12 -4.09 7.63
N PHE A 22 -10.70 -2.88 7.26
CA PHE A 22 -11.58 -1.70 7.20
C PHE A 22 -12.63 -1.82 6.08
N THR A 23 -12.30 -2.51 4.98
CA THR A 23 -13.16 -2.64 3.81
C THR A 23 -13.97 -3.93 3.80
N LYS A 24 -13.74 -4.85 4.75
CA LYS A 24 -14.48 -6.11 4.86
C LYS A 24 -15.98 -5.86 4.96
N GLY A 25 -16.73 -6.43 4.02
CA GLY A 25 -18.19 -6.32 3.94
C GLY A 25 -18.71 -4.90 3.65
N LEU A 26 -17.82 -3.97 3.29
CA LEU A 26 -18.17 -2.59 2.99
C LEU A 26 -18.47 -2.45 1.49
N SER A 27 -19.59 -1.83 1.15
CA SER A 27 -19.82 -1.35 -0.22
C SER A 27 -19.17 0.01 -0.44
N LYS A 28 -18.92 0.33 -1.70
CA LYS A 28 -18.44 1.66 -2.10
C LYS A 28 -19.31 2.81 -1.58
N ASN A 29 -20.63 2.68 -1.66
CA ASN A 29 -21.58 3.70 -1.17
C ASN A 29 -21.54 3.87 0.36
N GLU A 30 -21.24 2.82 1.11
CA GLU A 30 -21.05 2.93 2.56
C GLU A 30 -19.70 3.59 2.88
N LEU A 31 -18.66 3.30 2.10
CA LEU A 31 -17.38 3.99 2.23
C LEU A 31 -17.53 5.49 2.02
N THR A 32 -18.28 5.94 1.01
CA THR A 32 -18.47 7.39 0.76
C THR A 32 -19.17 8.14 1.89
N LYS A 33 -19.93 7.44 2.73
CA LYS A 33 -20.63 8.02 3.88
C LYS A 33 -19.84 7.90 5.19
N ASN A 34 -18.77 7.11 5.23
CA ASN A 34 -18.00 6.85 6.45
C ASN A 34 -16.64 7.55 6.42
N LYS A 35 -16.57 8.80 6.90
CA LYS A 35 -15.33 9.59 6.95
C LYS A 35 -14.21 8.92 7.76
N LEU A 36 -14.53 8.24 8.86
CA LEU A 36 -13.53 7.56 9.67
C LEU A 36 -12.82 6.47 8.87
N LYS A 37 -13.58 5.63 8.16
CA LYS A 37 -13.01 4.60 7.28
C LYS A 37 -12.21 5.21 6.13
N GLN A 38 -12.71 6.30 5.52
CA GLN A 38 -11.96 7.02 4.48
C GLN A 38 -10.59 7.47 4.99
N TYR A 39 -10.54 8.18 6.12
CA TYR A 39 -9.28 8.66 6.71
C TYR A 39 -8.35 7.49 7.09
N ALA A 40 -8.88 6.43 7.68
CA ALA A 40 -8.09 5.25 8.06
C ALA A 40 -7.45 4.57 6.84
N ILE A 41 -8.21 4.38 5.76
CA ILE A 41 -7.74 3.76 4.52
C ILE A 41 -6.70 4.65 3.84
N ILE A 42 -6.97 5.95 3.71
CA ILE A 42 -6.03 6.89 3.07
C ILE A 42 -4.72 6.91 3.85
N ARG A 43 -4.79 6.97 5.18
CA ARG A 43 -3.59 6.93 6.02
C ARG A 43 -2.79 5.64 5.81
N ALA A 44 -3.46 4.49 5.74
CA ALA A 44 -2.78 3.22 5.47
C ALA A 44 -2.09 3.21 4.09
N ILE A 45 -2.74 3.77 3.06
CA ILE A 45 -2.14 3.92 1.72
C ILE A 45 -0.93 4.86 1.74
N GLU A 46 -1.00 5.99 2.46
CA GLU A 46 0.14 6.89 2.63
C GLU A 46 1.34 6.19 3.28
N VAL A 47 1.09 5.40 4.33
CA VAL A 47 2.13 4.65 5.02
C VAL A 47 2.76 3.60 4.11
N ILE A 48 1.97 2.92 3.26
CA ILE A 48 2.50 2.00 2.24
C ILE A 48 3.44 2.76 1.29
N GLY A 49 3.01 3.91 0.77
CA GLY A 49 3.84 4.72 -0.12
C GLY A 49 5.15 5.19 0.53
N GLU A 50 5.09 5.60 1.79
CA GLU A 50 6.28 5.99 2.57
C GLU A 50 7.22 4.80 2.81
N ALA A 51 6.69 3.64 3.18
CA ALA A 51 7.49 2.43 3.34
C ALA A 51 8.22 2.06 2.04
N VAL A 52 7.55 2.17 0.89
CA VAL A 52 8.17 1.96 -0.43
C VAL A 52 9.29 2.95 -0.72
N LYS A 53 9.12 4.25 -0.41
CA LYS A 53 10.19 5.25 -0.58
C LYS A 53 11.43 4.94 0.25
N ASN A 54 11.25 4.27 1.39
CA ASN A 54 12.33 3.92 2.29
C ASN A 54 13.02 2.58 1.95
N LEU A 55 12.49 1.80 1.00
CA LEU A 55 13.17 0.60 0.50
C LEU A 55 14.50 0.98 -0.19
N PRO A 56 15.60 0.25 0.09
CA PRO A 56 16.87 0.43 -0.61
C PRO A 56 16.70 0.36 -2.14
N SER A 57 17.50 1.14 -2.87
CA SER A 57 17.48 1.16 -4.34
C SER A 57 17.73 -0.22 -4.94
N ASP A 58 18.76 -0.92 -4.46
CA ASP A 58 19.17 -2.22 -4.98
C ASP A 58 18.03 -3.25 -4.85
N PHE A 59 17.34 -3.22 -3.70
CA PHE A 59 16.18 -4.06 -3.44
C PHE A 59 15.02 -3.75 -4.39
N ARG A 60 14.73 -2.47 -4.63
CA ARG A 60 13.70 -2.08 -5.60
C ARG A 60 14.06 -2.48 -7.03
N ASN A 61 15.35 -2.47 -7.38
CA ASN A 61 15.84 -2.87 -8.69
C ASN A 61 15.72 -4.39 -8.89
N GLU A 62 16.07 -5.18 -7.86
CA GLU A 62 15.92 -6.64 -7.86
C GLU A 62 14.44 -7.05 -8.05
N HIS A 63 13.52 -6.32 -7.43
CA HIS A 63 12.08 -6.54 -7.55
C HIS A 63 11.40 -5.53 -8.50
N SER A 64 12.03 -5.21 -9.63
CA SER A 64 11.57 -4.19 -10.59
C SER A 64 10.25 -4.50 -11.30
N TYR A 65 9.77 -5.75 -11.24
CA TYR A 65 8.44 -6.14 -11.70
C TYR A 65 7.30 -5.50 -10.88
N ILE A 66 7.61 -4.94 -9.71
CA ILE A 66 6.68 -4.15 -8.89
C ILE A 66 6.82 -2.67 -9.27
N PRO A 67 5.72 -1.95 -9.55
CA PRO A 67 5.78 -0.55 -9.95
C PRO A 67 6.03 0.39 -8.77
N TRP A 68 7.19 0.30 -8.12
CA TRP A 68 7.54 1.02 -6.89
C TRP A 68 7.28 2.52 -6.94
N ILE A 69 7.63 3.16 -8.07
CA ILE A 69 7.45 4.60 -8.27
C ILE A 69 5.97 4.98 -8.20
N LYS A 70 5.08 4.18 -8.81
CA LYS A 70 3.64 4.42 -8.77
C LYS A 70 3.08 4.26 -7.35
N ILE A 71 3.56 3.26 -6.61
CA ILE A 71 3.12 3.01 -5.22
C ILE A 71 3.60 4.13 -4.30
N ALA A 72 4.85 4.58 -4.44
CA ALA A 72 5.40 5.71 -3.70
C ALA A 72 4.63 7.03 -3.93
N GLY A 73 4.11 7.23 -5.15
CA GLY A 73 3.32 8.40 -5.55
C GLY A 73 1.81 8.27 -5.31
N MET A 74 1.35 7.24 -4.59
CA MET A 74 -0.08 6.96 -4.47
C MET A 74 -0.84 8.08 -3.73
N ARG A 75 -0.21 8.75 -2.76
CA ARG A 75 -0.79 9.92 -2.07
C ARG A 75 -1.19 11.01 -3.05
N ASP A 76 -0.29 11.36 -3.97
CA ASP A 76 -0.52 12.46 -4.92
C ASP A 76 -1.68 12.11 -5.86
N LYS A 77 -1.78 10.84 -6.26
CA LYS A 77 -2.91 10.32 -7.05
C LYS A 77 -4.25 10.41 -6.31
N LEU A 78 -4.28 10.21 -5.00
CA LEU A 78 -5.51 10.27 -4.20
C LEU A 78 -5.96 11.69 -3.87
N MET A 79 -5.01 12.63 -3.79
CA MET A 79 -5.23 14.03 -3.40
C MET A 79 -5.40 14.99 -4.60
N HIS A 80 -5.41 14.46 -5.83
CA HIS A 80 -5.23 15.26 -7.05
C HIS A 80 -6.35 16.27 -7.35
N HIS A 81 -7.50 16.21 -6.69
CA HIS A 81 -8.48 17.30 -6.72
C HIS A 81 -8.19 18.22 -5.54
N TYR A 82 -7.77 19.45 -5.86
CA TYR A 82 -7.43 20.56 -4.95
C TYR A 82 -8.46 20.86 -3.84
N PHE A 83 -9.63 20.20 -3.83
CA PHE A 83 -10.72 20.35 -2.87
C PHE A 83 -11.31 19.03 -2.32
N GLY A 84 -10.77 17.84 -2.65
CA GLY A 84 -11.35 16.59 -2.15
C GLY A 84 -10.64 15.29 -2.55
N ILE A 85 -10.80 14.27 -1.71
CA ILE A 85 -10.32 12.91 -1.99
C ILE A 85 -11.15 12.30 -3.12
N ASN A 86 -10.50 11.76 -4.15
CA ASN A 86 -11.19 10.99 -5.17
C ASN A 86 -11.55 9.58 -4.65
N LEU A 87 -12.71 9.45 -4.01
CA LEU A 87 -13.16 8.19 -3.40
C LEU A 87 -13.43 7.07 -4.43
N GLU A 88 -13.71 7.44 -5.68
CA GLU A 88 -13.79 6.50 -6.81
C GLU A 88 -12.43 5.83 -7.05
N THR A 89 -11.37 6.65 -7.15
CA THR A 89 -10.00 6.18 -7.30
C THR A 89 -9.54 5.38 -6.08
N VAL A 90 -9.88 5.83 -4.86
CA VAL A 90 -9.59 5.08 -3.62
C VAL A 90 -10.22 3.70 -3.68
N TRP A 91 -11.51 3.61 -4.00
CA TRP A 91 -12.21 2.34 -4.08
C TRP A 91 -11.57 1.41 -5.12
N LYS A 92 -11.28 1.94 -6.31
CA LYS A 92 -10.61 1.19 -7.38
C LYS A 92 -9.26 0.62 -6.94
N VAL A 93 -8.42 1.43 -6.29
CA VAL A 93 -7.14 0.99 -5.74
C VAL A 93 -7.33 -0.17 -4.76
N ILE A 94 -8.32 -0.09 -3.87
CA ILE A 94 -8.59 -1.13 -2.87
C ILE A 94 -8.97 -2.47 -3.52
N ILE A 95 -9.82 -2.45 -4.55
CA ILE A 95 -10.37 -3.67 -5.13
C ILE A 95 -9.49 -4.28 -6.24
N GLU A 96 -8.72 -3.46 -6.95
CA GLU A 96 -7.92 -3.89 -8.11
C GLU A 96 -6.42 -3.92 -7.81
N ASP A 97 -5.85 -2.84 -7.26
CA ASP A 97 -4.40 -2.67 -7.17
C ASP A 97 -3.81 -3.34 -5.91
N LEU A 98 -4.48 -3.21 -4.75
CA LEU A 98 -3.95 -3.70 -3.47
C LEU A 98 -3.89 -5.23 -3.33
N PRO A 99 -4.83 -6.03 -3.87
CA PRO A 99 -4.73 -7.49 -3.81
C PRO A 99 -3.49 -8.01 -4.54
N ASP A 100 -3.24 -7.53 -5.75
CA ASP A 100 -2.04 -7.86 -6.54
C ASP A 100 -0.76 -7.44 -5.82
N LEU A 101 -0.73 -6.22 -5.24
CA LEU A 101 0.40 -5.78 -4.44
C LEU A 101 0.63 -6.71 -3.24
N LYS A 102 -0.43 -7.11 -2.52
CA LYS A 102 -0.32 -7.99 -1.36
C LYS A 102 0.30 -9.34 -1.70
N GLU A 103 -0.13 -9.97 -2.79
CA GLU A 103 0.46 -11.24 -3.23
C GLU A 103 1.96 -11.11 -3.50
N LYS A 104 2.35 -10.05 -4.22
CA LYS A 104 3.76 -9.76 -4.53
C LYS A 104 4.60 -9.53 -3.28
N ILE A 105 4.08 -8.78 -2.31
CA ILE A 105 4.80 -8.50 -1.05
C ILE A 105 4.88 -9.74 -0.17
N ILE A 106 3.85 -10.61 -0.14
CA ILE A 106 3.90 -11.90 0.58
C ILE A 106 5.02 -12.79 0.01
N LYS A 107 5.14 -12.84 -1.33
CA LYS A 107 6.22 -13.60 -1.99
C LYS A 107 7.59 -13.09 -1.58
N ILE A 108 7.80 -11.78 -1.67
CA ILE A 108 9.06 -11.12 -1.26
C ILE A 108 9.39 -11.39 0.21
N ARG A 109 8.40 -11.30 1.11
CA ARG A 109 8.60 -11.65 2.52
C ARG A 109 9.07 -13.10 2.69
N GLY A 110 8.54 -14.02 1.89
CA GLY A 110 8.98 -15.42 1.89
C GLY A 110 10.43 -15.59 1.44
N GLU A 111 10.87 -14.83 0.44
CA GLU A 111 12.27 -14.81 -0.03
C GLU A 111 13.21 -14.25 1.03
N LEU A 112 12.83 -13.14 1.69
CA LEU A 112 13.60 -12.54 2.78
C LEU A 112 13.78 -13.46 3.99
N LYS A 113 12.80 -14.33 4.28
CA LYS A 113 12.92 -15.33 5.35
C LYS A 113 13.86 -16.48 4.99
N LYS A 114 14.00 -16.82 3.71
CA LYS A 114 14.87 -17.92 3.24
C LYS A 114 16.33 -17.50 3.08
N GLY A 115 16.61 -16.22 2.85
CA GLY A 115 17.96 -15.67 2.72
C GLY A 115 18.58 -15.19 4.03
N GLY A 116 17.91 -15.40 5.17
CA GLY A 116 18.35 -15.01 6.51
C GLY A 116 18.79 -16.17 7.40
N ASP A 117 18.87 -17.39 6.84
CA ASP A 117 19.42 -18.60 7.47
C ASP A 117 20.89 -18.80 7.06
#